data_AF-A0A821T0E6-F1
#
_entry.id   AF-A0A821T0E6-F1
#
_cell.length_a   1.000
_cell.length_b   1.000
_cell.length_c   1.000
_cell.angle_alpha   90.00
_cell.angle_beta   90.00
_cell.angle_gamma   90.00
#
_symmetry.space_group_name_H-M   'P 1'
#
loop_
_entity.id
_entity.type
_entity.pdbx_description
1 polymer ?
#
loop_
_entity_poly.entity_id
_entity_poly.type
_entity_poly.pdbx_seq_one_letter_code
_entity_poly.pdbx_strand_id
1 'polypeptide(L)'
;MNIKVVSLCLKLFGLALLLSCSIAQIHYGVRYYNRNDVLCTIQPKIPLYLVVAGAMGISFIAVDWVTGCFAIKIGKCKYVNVILSLLFALLMIAWYGMGCYWIFHKFKSVQHTDPQLPTYCDATLYKSAYITSFVFAGIIVLGGVIRCVEIFGDDD
;
A
#
# COMPACT_ATOMS: atom_id res chain seq x y z
N MET A 1 25.32 19.13 -2.58
CA MET A 1 24.79 17.82 -2.16
C MET A 1 24.36 17.08 -3.41
N ASN A 2 24.84 15.84 -3.63
CA ASN A 2 24.64 15.14 -4.90
C ASN A 2 23.18 14.66 -5.01
N ILE A 3 22.43 15.13 -6.02
CA ILE A 3 21.01 14.81 -6.23
C ILE A 3 20.76 13.29 -6.23
N LYS A 4 21.71 12.51 -6.75
CA LYS A 4 21.66 11.05 -6.78
C LYS A 4 21.67 10.43 -5.38
N VAL A 5 22.42 11.01 -4.44
CA VAL A 5 22.46 10.57 -3.03
C VAL A 5 21.14 10.87 -2.33
N VAL A 6 20.55 12.05 -2.59
CA VAL A 6 19.25 12.43 -2.01
C VAL A 6 18.13 11.52 -2.52
N SER A 7 18.07 11.25 -3.83
CA SER A 7 17.12 10.31 -4.42
C SER A 7 17.25 8.91 -3.83
N LEU A 8 18.49 8.40 -3.68
CA LEU A 8 18.74 7.09 -3.10
C LEU A 8 18.25 7.00 -1.64
N CYS A 9 18.56 7.99 -0.81
CA CYS A 9 18.08 8.04 0.57
C CYS A 9 16.54 8.07 0.63
N LEU A 10 15.90 8.86 -0.24
CA LEU A 10 14.44 8.96 -0.28
C LEU A 10 13.77 7.66 -0.72
N LYS A 11 14.37 6.94 -1.67
CA LYS A 11 13.94 5.60 -2.08
C LYS A 11 14.03 4.59 -0.95
N LEU A 12 15.17 4.54 -0.26
CA LEU A 12 15.38 3.63 0.87
C LEU A 12 14.38 3.90 2.00
N PHE A 13 14.16 5.19 2.30
CA PHE A 13 13.15 5.61 3.28
C PHE A 13 11.72 5.21 2.87
N GLY A 14 11.35 5.47 1.61
CA GLY A 14 10.04 5.07 1.07
C GLY A 14 9.80 3.57 1.11
N LEU A 15 10.82 2.76 0.77
CA LEU A 15 10.76 1.30 0.83
C LEU A 15 10.59 0.80 2.28
N ALA A 16 11.32 1.38 3.23
CA ALA A 16 11.19 1.02 4.65
C ALA A 16 9.79 1.33 5.19
N LEU A 17 9.22 2.49 4.81
CA LEU A 17 7.84 2.84 5.15
C LEU A 17 6.82 1.89 4.50
N LEU A 18 7.00 1.56 3.23
CA LEU A 18 6.12 0.63 2.51
C LEU A 18 6.10 -0.76 3.14
N LEU A 19 7.28 -1.28 3.52
CA LEU A 19 7.40 -2.57 4.17
C LEU A 19 6.71 -2.56 5.54
N SER A 20 6.99 -1.53 6.34
CA SER A 20 6.40 -1.37 7.69
C SER A 20 4.87 -1.27 7.61
N CYS A 21 4.35 -0.50 6.66
CA CYS A 21 2.91 -0.35 6.42
C CYS A 21 2.28 -1.67 5.98
N SER A 22 2.93 -2.40 5.05
CA SER A 22 2.43 -3.68 4.53
C SER A 22 2.32 -4.74 5.62
N ILE A 23 3.32 -4.82 6.51
CA ILE A 23 3.30 -5.74 7.65
C ILE A 23 2.17 -5.36 8.62
N ALA A 24 2.00 -4.07 8.91
CA ALA A 24 0.91 -3.60 9.77
C ALA A 24 -0.47 -3.95 9.17
N GLN A 25 -0.67 -3.73 7.88
CA GLN A 25 -1.92 -4.07 7.19
C GLN A 25 -2.21 -5.58 7.27
N ILE A 26 -1.22 -6.45 7.04
CA ILE A 26 -1.41 -7.90 7.19
C ILE A 26 -1.71 -8.26 8.64
N HIS A 27 -0.98 -7.70 9.61
CA HIS A 27 -1.18 -8.00 11.02
C HIS A 27 -2.61 -7.68 11.47
N TYR A 28 -3.10 -6.46 11.20
CA TYR A 28 -4.46 -6.09 11.52
C TYR A 28 -5.47 -6.88 10.68
N GLY A 29 -5.25 -7.01 9.37
CA GLY A 29 -6.13 -7.76 8.48
C GLY A 29 -6.36 -9.20 8.93
N VAL A 30 -5.29 -9.96 9.20
CA VAL A 30 -5.37 -11.36 9.63
C VAL A 30 -5.98 -11.49 11.02
N ARG A 31 -5.61 -10.61 11.96
CA ARG A 31 -6.14 -10.62 13.33
C ARG A 31 -7.67 -10.50 13.36
N TYR A 32 -8.23 -9.66 12.49
CA TYR A 32 -9.68 -9.43 12.41
C TYR A 32 -10.38 -10.33 11.39
N TYR A 33 -9.65 -10.98 10.47
CA TYR A 33 -10.23 -11.98 9.55
C TYR A 33 -10.45 -13.34 10.23
N ASN A 34 -9.52 -13.77 11.09
CA ASN A 34 -9.57 -15.11 11.70
C ASN A 34 -10.52 -15.21 12.91
N ARG A 35 -10.87 -14.07 13.52
CA ARG A 35 -11.97 -14.03 14.48
C ARG A 35 -13.26 -13.98 13.68
N ASN A 36 -14.01 -15.08 13.65
CA ASN A 36 -15.39 -15.14 13.14
C ASN A 36 -16.39 -14.24 13.91
N ASP A 37 -15.89 -13.32 14.75
CA ASP A 37 -16.68 -12.32 15.44
C ASP A 37 -17.03 -11.19 14.46
N VAL A 38 -18.26 -10.71 14.50
CA VAL A 38 -18.77 -9.62 13.63
C VAL A 38 -18.15 -8.28 14.08
N LEU A 39 -16.87 -8.09 13.80
CA LEU A 39 -16.09 -6.92 14.20
C LEU A 39 -16.39 -5.69 13.35
N CYS A 40 -17.03 -5.86 12.20
CA CYS A 40 -17.47 -4.77 11.32
C CYS A 40 -18.64 -5.20 10.44
N THR A 41 -19.85 -5.20 10.99
CA THR A 41 -21.08 -5.60 10.30
C THR A 41 -21.36 -4.73 9.09
N ILE A 42 -21.06 -3.44 9.21
CA ILE A 42 -21.31 -2.44 8.17
C ILE A 42 -20.44 -2.64 6.92
N GLN A 43 -19.25 -3.23 7.08
CA GLN A 43 -18.32 -3.45 5.98
C GLN A 43 -17.35 -4.62 6.24
N PRO A 44 -17.76 -5.87 6.00
CA PRO A 44 -16.94 -7.07 6.25
C PRO A 44 -15.72 -7.18 5.33
N LYS A 45 -15.60 -6.32 4.31
CA LYS A 45 -14.50 -6.33 3.33
C LYS A 45 -13.26 -5.57 3.79
N ILE A 46 -13.32 -4.78 4.87
CA ILE A 46 -12.16 -4.00 5.36
C ILE A 46 -10.98 -4.89 5.77
N PRO A 47 -11.14 -6.00 6.53
CA PRO A 47 -10.02 -6.88 6.85
C PRO A 47 -9.38 -7.49 5.59
N LEU A 48 -10.20 -7.92 4.63
CA LEU A 48 -9.73 -8.49 3.37
C LEU A 48 -8.92 -7.47 2.55
N TYR A 49 -9.38 -6.21 2.50
CA TYR A 49 -8.63 -5.11 1.90
C TYR A 49 -7.23 -4.98 2.47
N LEU A 50 -7.10 -4.99 3.80
CA LEU A 50 -5.82 -4.84 4.48
C LEU A 50 -4.86 -5.99 4.17
N VAL A 51 -5.34 -7.23 4.21
CA VAL A 51 -4.50 -8.39 3.90
C VAL A 51 -3.98 -8.33 2.46
N VAL A 52 -4.87 -8.08 1.50
CA VAL A 52 -4.49 -8.03 0.08
C VAL A 52 -3.57 -6.83 -0.20
N ALA A 53 -3.89 -5.65 0.34
CA ALA A 53 -3.07 -4.45 0.15
C ALA A 53 -1.64 -4.65 0.68
N GLY A 54 -1.50 -5.23 1.88
CA GLY A 54 -0.19 -5.52 2.45
C GLY A 54 0.56 -6.62 1.67
N ALA A 55 -0.13 -7.68 1.24
CA ALA A 55 0.48 -8.73 0.43
C ALA A 55 1.00 -8.19 -0.92
N MET A 56 0.23 -7.32 -1.57
CA MET A 56 0.66 -6.68 -2.81
C MET A 56 1.85 -5.72 -2.58
N GLY A 57 1.88 -5.00 -1.45
CA GLY A 57 3.01 -4.14 -1.09
C GLY A 57 4.32 -4.92 -0.92
N ILE A 58 4.28 -6.07 -0.23
CA ILE A 58 5.44 -6.97 -0.11
C ILE A 58 5.83 -7.54 -1.47
N SER A 59 4.85 -7.96 -2.27
CA SER A 59 5.10 -8.51 -3.62
C SER A 59 5.77 -7.49 -4.53
N PHE A 60 5.37 -6.22 -4.45
CA PHE A 60 5.98 -5.12 -5.20
C PHE A 60 7.46 -4.95 -4.83
N ILE A 61 7.77 -4.94 -3.52
CA ILE A 61 9.16 -4.89 -3.04
C ILE A 61 9.96 -6.09 -3.56
N ALA A 62 9.40 -7.30 -3.49
CA ALA A 62 10.07 -8.50 -3.97
C ALA A 62 10.39 -8.44 -5.47
N VAL A 63 9.45 -7.97 -6.29
CA VAL A 63 9.64 -7.80 -7.75
C VAL A 63 10.72 -6.75 -8.04
N ASP A 64 10.72 -5.62 -7.33
CA ASP A 64 11.73 -4.57 -7.51
C ASP A 64 13.14 -5.08 -7.17
N TRP A 65 13.29 -5.85 -6.09
CA TRP A 65 14.55 -6.48 -5.71
C TRP A 65 15.03 -7.52 -6.72
N VAL A 66 14.15 -8.45 -7.12
CA VAL A 66 14.47 -9.50 -8.10
C VAL A 66 14.89 -8.86 -9.41
N THR A 67 14.12 -7.89 -9.91
CA THR A 67 14.43 -7.25 -11.19
C THR A 67 15.70 -6.40 -11.14
N GLY A 68 16.00 -5.75 -10.02
CA GLY A 68 17.27 -5.08 -9.78
C GLY A 68 18.47 -6.04 -9.82
N CYS A 69 18.38 -7.19 -9.16
CA CYS A 69 19.44 -8.20 -9.18
C CYS A 69 19.65 -8.83 -10.57
N PHE A 70 18.57 -9.09 -11.31
CA PHE A 70 18.65 -9.66 -12.66
C PHE A 70 19.14 -8.64 -13.71
N ALA A 71 18.83 -7.35 -13.55
CA ALA A 71 19.32 -6.29 -14.44
C ALA A 71 20.85 -6.21 -14.47
N ILE A 72 21.51 -6.47 -13.34
CA ILE A 72 22.98 -6.53 -13.23
C ILE A 72 23.57 -7.70 -14.04
N LYS A 73 22.83 -8.82 -14.17
CA LYS A 73 23.34 -10.04 -14.82
C LYS A 73 23.08 -10.14 -16.32
N ILE A 74 21.96 -9.60 -16.84
CA ILE A 74 21.47 -9.98 -18.19
C ILE A 74 21.36 -8.79 -19.16
N GLY A 75 21.46 -7.53 -18.71
CA GLY A 75 21.63 -6.35 -19.58
C GLY A 75 20.52 -6.02 -20.59
N LYS A 76 19.49 -6.86 -20.77
CA LYS A 76 18.50 -6.74 -21.88
C LYS A 76 17.02 -6.78 -21.49
N CYS A 77 16.66 -6.86 -20.21
CA CYS A 77 15.25 -6.99 -19.77
C CYS A 77 14.61 -5.67 -19.28
N LYS A 78 14.92 -4.51 -19.89
CA LYS A 78 14.33 -3.23 -19.47
C LYS A 78 12.81 -3.15 -19.76
N TYR A 79 12.36 -3.56 -20.95
CA TYR A 79 10.95 -3.38 -21.37
C TYR A 79 9.96 -4.27 -20.62
N VAL A 80 10.29 -5.56 -20.38
CA VAL A 80 9.43 -6.48 -19.63
C VAL A 80 9.24 -6.00 -18.19
N ASN A 81 10.30 -5.48 -17.57
CA ASN A 81 10.24 -4.95 -16.22
C ASN A 81 9.33 -3.70 -16.12
N VAL A 82 9.41 -2.80 -17.11
CA VAL A 82 8.56 -1.60 -17.16
C VAL A 82 7.08 -1.96 -17.29
N ILE A 83 6.73 -2.87 -18.21
CA ILE A 83 5.33 -3.28 -18.42
C ILE A 83 4.78 -3.97 -17.17
N LEU A 84 5.52 -4.90 -16.57
CA LEU A 84 5.10 -5.61 -15.37
C LEU A 84 4.93 -4.65 -14.17
N SER A 85 5.87 -3.71 -14.00
CA SER A 85 5.79 -2.68 -12.96
C SER A 85 4.57 -1.78 -13.14
N LEU A 86 4.25 -1.41 -14.39
CA LEU A 86 3.10 -0.56 -14.71
C LEU A 86 1.78 -1.30 -14.48
N LEU A 87 1.68 -2.58 -14.86
CA LEU A 87 0.52 -3.42 -14.55
C LEU A 87 0.29 -3.57 -13.04
N PHE A 88 1.36 -3.81 -12.27
CA PHE A 88 1.29 -3.87 -10.81
C PHE A 88 0.85 -2.52 -10.22
N ALA A 89 1.38 -1.40 -10.72
CA ALA A 89 1.00 -0.07 -10.25
C ALA A 89 -0.49 0.22 -10.51
N LEU A 90 -1.00 -0.09 -11.70
CA LEU A 90 -2.42 0.06 -12.02
C LEU A 90 -3.30 -0.81 -11.11
N LEU A 91 -2.90 -2.05 -10.86
CA LEU A 91 -3.60 -2.94 -9.95
C LEU A 91 -3.62 -2.39 -8.51
N MET A 92 -2.48 -1.86 -8.03
CA MET A 92 -2.40 -1.21 -6.71
C MET A 92 -3.32 0.01 -6.62
N ILE A 93 -3.35 0.86 -7.66
CA ILE A 93 -4.22 2.04 -7.71
C ILE A 93 -5.69 1.63 -7.68
N ALA A 94 -6.08 0.63 -8.48
CA ALA A 94 -7.45 0.12 -8.50
C ALA A 94 -7.86 -0.45 -7.13
N TRP A 95 -6.99 -1.26 -6.52
CA TRP A 95 -7.24 -1.85 -5.21
C TRP A 95 -7.31 -0.79 -4.10
N TYR A 96 -6.42 0.20 -4.15
CA TYR A 96 -6.44 1.36 -3.26
C TYR A 96 -7.75 2.15 -3.39
N GLY A 97 -8.23 2.38 -4.62
CA GLY A 97 -9.51 3.03 -4.88
C GLY A 97 -10.70 2.28 -4.26
N MET A 98 -10.72 0.94 -4.38
CA MET A 98 -11.75 0.12 -3.72
C MET A 98 -11.68 0.20 -2.20
N GLY A 99 -10.47 0.18 -1.63
CA GLY A 99 -10.26 0.37 -0.20
C GLY A 99 -10.78 1.70 0.32
N CYS A 100 -10.44 2.78 -0.39
CA CYS A 100 -10.96 4.12 -0.11
C CYS A 100 -12.49 4.14 -0.17
N TYR A 101 -13.10 3.53 -1.19
CA TYR A 101 -14.55 3.42 -1.25
C TYR A 101 -15.11 2.70 -0.02
N TRP A 102 -14.53 1.56 0.39
CA TRP A 102 -15.02 0.82 1.55
C TRP A 102 -14.89 1.57 2.87
N ILE A 103 -13.82 2.34 3.05
CA ILE A 103 -13.56 3.12 4.25
C ILE A 103 -14.43 4.39 4.27
N PHE A 104 -14.37 5.22 3.23
CA PHE A 104 -14.97 6.55 3.24
C PHE A 104 -16.48 6.54 2.96
N HIS A 105 -17.00 5.58 2.20
CA HIS A 105 -18.43 5.54 1.87
C HIS A 105 -19.33 5.40 3.11
N LYS A 106 -18.82 4.79 4.19
CA LYS A 106 -19.57 4.57 5.44
C LYS A 106 -19.08 5.43 6.61
N PHE A 107 -18.26 6.45 6.36
CA PHE A 107 -17.65 7.27 7.41
C PHE A 107 -18.65 7.96 8.34
N LYS A 108 -19.80 8.41 7.82
CA LYS A 108 -20.85 9.08 8.63
C LYS A 108 -21.74 8.10 9.40
N SER A 109 -21.83 6.86 8.94
CA SER A 109 -22.75 5.86 9.46
C SER A 109 -22.08 4.85 10.39
N VAL A 110 -20.76 4.89 10.53
CA VAL A 110 -20.01 3.92 11.35
C VAL A 110 -20.12 4.28 12.83
N GLN A 111 -20.41 3.28 13.64
CA GLN A 111 -20.45 3.38 15.10
C GLN A 111 -19.41 2.44 15.71
N HIS A 112 -18.82 2.84 16.83
CA HIS A 112 -17.75 2.09 17.50
C HIS A 112 -18.10 1.62 18.91
N THR A 113 -19.30 1.92 19.40
CA THR A 113 -19.67 1.74 20.81
C THR A 113 -20.49 0.48 21.09
N ASP A 114 -21.43 0.10 20.22
CA ASP A 114 -22.33 -1.03 20.45
C ASP A 114 -22.17 -2.09 19.36
N PRO A 115 -21.63 -3.29 19.69
CA PRO A 115 -21.36 -4.37 18.74
C PRO A 115 -22.61 -5.04 18.17
N GLN A 116 -23.79 -4.82 18.75
CA GLN A 116 -25.04 -5.44 18.28
C GLN A 116 -25.66 -4.70 17.09
N LEU A 117 -25.22 -3.46 16.82
CA LEU A 117 -25.77 -2.65 15.74
C LEU A 117 -25.21 -3.06 14.36
N PRO A 118 -26.03 -3.01 13.30
CA PRO A 118 -25.56 -3.28 11.94
C PRO A 118 -24.57 -2.22 11.42
N THR A 119 -24.50 -1.07 12.11
CA THR A 119 -23.58 0.03 11.83
C THR A 119 -22.25 -0.08 12.58
N TYR A 120 -22.09 -1.12 13.41
CA TYR A 120 -20.89 -1.30 14.21
C TYR A 120 -19.66 -1.63 13.38
N CYS A 121 -18.54 -1.04 13.77
CA CYS A 121 -17.20 -1.42 13.36
C CYS A 121 -16.23 -1.16 14.51
N ASP A 122 -15.31 -2.08 14.77
CA ASP A 122 -14.28 -1.90 15.78
C ASP A 122 -13.42 -0.66 15.47
N ALA A 123 -13.20 0.18 16.49
CA ALA A 123 -12.48 1.44 16.34
C ALA A 123 -11.02 1.20 15.92
N THR A 124 -10.37 0.16 16.42
CA THR A 124 -8.98 -0.16 16.11
C THR A 124 -8.85 -0.61 14.66
N LEU A 125 -9.70 -1.53 14.22
CA LEU A 125 -9.73 -1.98 12.82
C LEU A 125 -9.97 -0.79 11.88
N TYR A 126 -11.01 0.00 12.13
CA TYR A 126 -11.37 1.11 11.26
C TYR A 126 -10.29 2.20 11.22
N LYS A 127 -9.73 2.60 12.37
CA LYS A 127 -8.63 3.58 12.42
C LYS A 127 -7.36 3.06 11.75
N SER A 128 -7.02 1.78 11.94
CA SER A 128 -5.86 1.19 11.27
C SER A 128 -6.01 1.19 9.75
N ALA A 129 -7.20 0.86 9.23
CA ALA A 129 -7.47 0.92 7.80
C ALA A 129 -7.40 2.34 7.27
N TYR A 130 -8.01 3.30 7.98
CA TYR A 130 -7.96 4.71 7.64
C TYR A 130 -6.52 5.23 7.57
N ILE A 131 -5.73 5.07 8.65
CA ILE A 131 -4.35 5.56 8.74
C ILE A 131 -3.47 4.91 7.66
N THR A 132 -3.55 3.59 7.51
CA THR A 132 -2.73 2.89 6.51
C THR A 132 -3.08 3.30 5.08
N SER A 133 -4.34 3.64 4.77
CA SER A 133 -4.71 4.20 3.47
C SER A 133 -4.06 5.57 3.22
N PHE A 134 -4.03 6.48 4.19
CA PHE A 134 -3.34 7.78 4.03
C PHE A 134 -1.83 7.61 3.86
N VAL A 135 -1.22 6.74 4.67
CA VAL A 135 0.22 6.43 4.55
C VAL A 135 0.53 5.87 3.16
N PHE A 136 -0.31 4.96 2.68
CA PHE A 136 -0.15 4.36 1.36
C PHE A 136 -0.26 5.40 0.22
N ALA A 137 -1.21 6.32 0.31
CA ALA A 137 -1.32 7.45 -0.61
C ALA A 137 -0.05 8.32 -0.61
N GLY A 138 0.47 8.63 0.58
CA GLY A 138 1.72 9.37 0.74
C GLY A 138 2.91 8.68 0.07
N ILE A 139 3.01 7.35 0.18
CA ILE A 139 4.06 6.56 -0.47
C ILE A 139 3.93 6.61 -2.00
N ILE A 140 2.71 6.53 -2.56
CA ILE A 140 2.49 6.66 -4.01
C ILE A 140 2.96 8.03 -4.51
N VAL A 141 2.56 9.10 -3.82
CA VAL A 141 2.97 10.47 -4.18
C VAL A 141 4.48 10.62 -4.08
N LEU A 142 5.09 10.12 -3.00
CA LEU A 142 6.53 10.15 -2.80
C LEU A 142 7.27 9.41 -3.93
N GLY A 143 6.79 8.23 -4.31
CA GLY A 143 7.34 7.45 -5.42
C GLY A 143 7.24 8.20 -6.75
N GLY A 144 6.12 8.87 -7.02
CA GLY A 144 5.95 9.74 -8.18
C GLY A 144 6.94 10.90 -8.21
N VAL A 145 7.09 11.60 -7.08
CA VAL A 145 8.07 12.72 -6.95
C VAL A 145 9.50 12.24 -7.20
N ILE A 146 9.91 11.11 -6.60
CA ILE A 146 11.24 10.52 -6.83
C ILE A 146 11.46 10.27 -8.33
N ARG A 147 10.50 9.63 -9.01
CA ARG A 147 10.62 9.34 -10.45
C ARG A 147 10.70 10.60 -11.29
N CYS A 148 9.92 11.64 -10.97
CA CYS A 148 10.01 12.93 -11.64
C CYS A 148 11.40 13.55 -11.46
N VAL A 149 11.94 13.57 -10.23
CA VAL A 149 13.28 14.13 -9.95
C VAL A 149 14.37 13.37 -10.72
N GLU A 150 14.25 12.05 -10.87
CA GLU A 150 15.22 11.26 -11.66
C GLU A 150 15.15 11.53 -13.16
N ILE A 151 13.97 11.81 -13.71
CA ILE A 151 13.79 12.11 -15.13
C ILE A 151 14.33 13.51 -15.46
N PHE A 152 14.02 14.51 -14.64
CA PHE A 152 14.42 15.90 -14.89
C PHE A 152 15.80 16.27 -14.35
N GLY A 153 16.38 15.44 -13.48
CA GLY A 153 17.68 15.70 -12.84
C GLY A 153 18.88 15.07 -13.55
N ASP A 154 18.69 14.37 -14.67
CA ASP A 154 19.78 13.84 -15.51
C ASP A 154 20.12 14.77 -16.70
N ASP A 155 19.45 15.93 -16.81
CA ASP A 155 19.67 16.93 -17.88
C ASP A 155 20.78 17.97 -17.56
N ASP A 156 21.42 17.90 -16.37
CA ASP A 156 22.55 18.73 -15.93
C ASP A 156 23.83 17.91 -15.67
#